data_AF-A0A7M3MUF7-F1
#
_entry.id   AF-A0A7M3MUF7-F1
#
_cell.length_a   1.000
_cell.length_b   1.000
_cell.length_c   1.000
_cell.angle_alpha   90.00
_cell.angle_beta   90.00
_cell.angle_gamma   90.00
#
_symmetry.space_group_name_H-M   'P 1'
#
loop_
_entity.id
_entity.type
_entity.pdbx_description
1 polymer ?
#
loop_
_entity_poly.entity_id
_entity_poly.type
_entity_poly.pdbx_seq_one_letter_code
_entity_poly.pdbx_strand_id
1 'polypeptide(L)'
;MAAVCRTWPAAGDDDLHTDDSGGVTSPCFSSLGPVRGGRRPVGVRCQGLGEEESEVADRPQVPSDLAEARARHDELSRLIRTARYRYYVLSAPELSDAEFDALVRELELIEEEHPQLRTPASPTQQVGAPPDTAFPPVTHPEPMLSLDNAFSREELDAWAERVRRGLASGAAPEELDEEELAAADPDDAPRVVYGCELKIDGVAIDLVYRDGVLATAATRGDGTTGEDVTNQVLTIDS
;
A
#
# COMPACT_ATOMS: atom_id res chain seq x y z
N MET A 1 10.77 19.53 -1.93
CA MET A 1 10.70 18.11 -1.52
C MET A 1 11.65 17.34 -2.42
N ALA A 2 12.93 17.28 -2.04
CA ALA A 2 13.87 16.38 -2.71
C ALA A 2 13.56 14.95 -2.25
N ALA A 3 12.85 14.19 -3.08
CA ALA A 3 12.73 12.75 -2.89
C ALA A 3 14.12 12.15 -3.17
N VAL A 4 14.84 11.80 -2.11
CA VAL A 4 16.06 10.98 -2.24
C VAL A 4 15.60 9.55 -2.51
N CYS A 5 15.35 9.26 -3.79
CA CYS A 5 14.99 7.92 -4.25
C CYS A 5 16.28 7.09 -4.33
N ARG A 6 16.51 6.22 -3.34
CA ARG A 6 17.57 5.20 -3.41
C ARG A 6 16.92 3.84 -3.60
N THR A 7 17.40 3.10 -4.59
CA THR A 7 16.96 1.73 -4.87
C THR A 7 17.74 0.76 -3.98
N TRP A 8 17.03 -0.03 -3.18
CA TRP A 8 17.61 -1.14 -2.42
C TRP A 8 17.40 -2.45 -3.19
N PRO A 9 18.43 -3.30 -3.36
CA PRO A 9 18.22 -4.64 -3.88
C PRO A 9 17.37 -5.46 -2.90
N ALA A 10 16.52 -6.33 -3.43
CA ALA A 10 15.71 -7.25 -2.64
C ALA A 10 16.62 -8.04 -1.68
N ALA A 11 16.27 -8.02 -0.39
CA ALA A 11 16.90 -8.89 0.60
C ALA A 11 16.66 -10.34 0.17
N GLY A 12 17.76 -11.08 0.00
CA GLY A 12 17.70 -12.52 -0.27
C GLY A 12 17.09 -13.25 0.92
N ASP A 13 16.17 -14.15 0.63
CA ASP A 13 15.67 -15.14 1.57
C ASP A 13 16.82 -16.03 2.05
N ASP A 14 17.22 -15.88 3.32
CA ASP A 14 18.04 -16.88 4.00
C ASP A 14 17.11 -17.94 4.59
N ASP A 15 16.96 -19.03 3.83
CA ASP A 15 16.47 -20.33 4.24
C ASP A 15 17.25 -20.87 5.45
N LEU A 16 16.56 -21.19 6.55
CA LEU A 16 16.96 -22.32 7.39
C LEU A 16 15.75 -23.17 7.81
N HIS A 17 15.67 -24.28 7.12
CA HIS A 17 14.86 -25.47 7.32
C HIS A 17 15.28 -26.22 8.60
N THR A 18 14.31 -26.67 9.40
CA THR A 18 14.39 -27.98 10.09
C THR A 18 13.00 -28.58 10.24
N ASP A 19 12.80 -29.71 9.57
CA ASP A 19 11.76 -30.72 9.78
C ASP A 19 11.64 -31.14 11.25
N ASP A 20 10.41 -31.40 11.73
CA ASP A 20 10.17 -32.64 12.47
C ASP A 20 8.77 -33.19 12.21
N SER A 21 8.78 -34.39 11.67
CA SER A 21 7.69 -35.29 11.31
C SER A 21 6.95 -35.87 12.52
N GLY A 22 5.62 -35.91 12.44
CA GLY A 22 4.78 -36.62 13.41
C GLY A 22 3.40 -36.93 12.86
N GLY A 23 3.31 -37.97 12.01
CA GLY A 23 2.03 -38.50 11.54
C GLY A 23 1.31 -39.37 12.58
N VAL A 24 0.03 -39.66 12.32
CA VAL A 24 -0.60 -41.01 12.31
C VAL A 24 -2.11 -40.97 12.66
N THR A 25 -2.91 -41.20 11.61
CA THR A 25 -4.12 -42.04 11.45
C THR A 25 -5.45 -41.75 12.17
N SER A 26 -6.48 -41.57 11.33
CA SER A 26 -7.87 -42.00 11.52
C SER A 26 -7.99 -43.51 11.76
N PRO A 27 -9.18 -43.94 12.25
CA PRO A 27 -9.83 -45.07 11.59
C PRO A 27 -11.30 -44.79 11.24
N CYS A 28 -11.67 -45.29 10.05
CA CYS A 28 -13.03 -45.60 9.63
C CYS A 28 -13.73 -46.52 10.63
N PHE A 29 -15.06 -46.36 10.76
CA PHE A 29 -15.92 -47.53 10.95
C PHE A 29 -17.22 -47.39 10.16
N SER A 30 -17.38 -48.34 9.24
CA SER A 30 -18.57 -48.58 8.44
C SER A 30 -19.49 -49.53 9.19
N SER A 31 -20.81 -49.34 9.14
CA SER A 31 -21.74 -50.47 9.15
C SER A 31 -23.11 -50.11 8.57
N LEU A 32 -23.50 -50.88 7.56
CA LEU A 32 -24.77 -50.92 6.85
C LEU A 32 -25.91 -51.49 7.72
N GLY A 33 -27.14 -51.10 7.41
CA GLY A 33 -28.37 -51.79 7.81
C GLY A 33 -29.61 -51.24 7.08
N PRO A 34 -30.42 -52.06 6.37
CA PRO A 34 -31.46 -51.61 5.46
C PRO A 34 -32.87 -51.64 6.07
N VAL A 35 -33.80 -50.82 5.56
CA VAL A 35 -35.25 -51.07 5.70
C VAL A 35 -35.95 -50.83 4.35
N ARG A 36 -36.58 -51.90 3.84
CA ARG A 36 -37.52 -51.89 2.71
C ARG A 36 -38.93 -51.57 3.20
N GLY A 37 -39.71 -50.82 2.43
CA GLY A 37 -41.16 -50.72 2.61
C GLY A 37 -41.79 -49.69 1.67
N GLY A 38 -42.28 -50.13 0.51
CA GLY A 38 -42.78 -49.24 -0.55
C GLY A 38 -44.25 -48.85 -0.46
N ARG A 39 -44.62 -47.87 -1.30
CA ARG A 39 -45.84 -47.78 -2.11
C ARG A 39 -45.64 -46.72 -3.21
N ARG A 40 -45.91 -47.08 -4.47
CA ARG A 40 -45.95 -46.18 -5.65
C ARG A 40 -47.41 -45.73 -5.92
N PRO A 41 -47.71 -44.97 -6.99
CA PRO A 41 -48.00 -43.54 -6.94
C PRO A 41 -49.48 -43.24 -7.27
N VAL A 42 -49.96 -42.04 -6.96
CA VAL A 42 -51.20 -41.53 -7.58
C VAL A 42 -50.79 -40.50 -8.61
N GLY A 43 -51.05 -40.83 -9.87
CA GLY A 43 -50.82 -39.95 -11.00
C GLY A 43 -51.93 -38.92 -11.11
N VAL A 44 -51.54 -37.67 -11.37
CA VAL A 44 -52.35 -36.68 -12.04
C VAL A 44 -51.47 -36.12 -13.16
N ARG A 45 -51.87 -36.39 -14.42
CA ARG A 45 -51.35 -35.75 -15.64
C ARG A 45 -52.40 -34.73 -16.07
N CYS A 46 -52.06 -33.45 -16.18
CA CYS A 46 -51.37 -32.74 -17.29
C CYS A 46 -52.42 -31.94 -18.06
N GLN A 47 -52.31 -30.61 -18.06
CA GLN A 47 -52.19 -29.69 -19.22
C GLN A 47 -51.57 -28.41 -18.60
N GLY A 48 -50.40 -27.90 -18.96
CA GLY A 48 -49.92 -27.61 -20.30
C GLY A 48 -50.14 -26.12 -20.58
N LEU A 49 -49.28 -25.25 -20.04
CA LEU A 49 -49.13 -23.85 -20.44
C LEU A 49 -47.68 -23.39 -20.15
N GLY A 50 -46.99 -23.00 -21.21
CA GLY A 50 -45.84 -22.10 -21.20
C GLY A 50 -44.59 -22.60 -20.49
N GLU A 51 -43.67 -23.19 -21.25
CA GLU A 51 -42.25 -22.94 -20.99
C GLU A 51 -42.02 -21.45 -21.29
N GLU A 52 -42.22 -20.59 -20.29
CA GLU A 52 -41.70 -19.22 -20.34
C GLU A 52 -40.21 -19.31 -20.01
N GLU A 53 -39.41 -19.47 -21.06
CA GLU A 53 -38.04 -18.98 -21.08
C GLU A 53 -38.07 -17.45 -21.02
N SER A 54 -38.18 -16.90 -19.80
CA SER A 54 -37.81 -15.52 -19.48
C SER A 54 -37.54 -15.51 -17.98
N GLU A 55 -36.32 -15.32 -17.51
CA GLU A 55 -35.65 -14.03 -17.55
C GLU A 55 -34.15 -14.32 -17.36
N VAL A 56 -33.32 -14.10 -18.39
CA VAL A 56 -31.88 -14.05 -18.18
C VAL A 56 -31.63 -12.78 -17.38
N ALA A 57 -31.55 -12.92 -16.06
CA ALA A 57 -31.12 -11.87 -15.17
C ALA A 57 -29.85 -11.24 -15.75
N ASP A 58 -29.87 -9.91 -15.83
CA ASP A 58 -28.82 -9.01 -16.29
C ASP A 58 -27.50 -9.34 -15.59
N ARG A 59 -26.77 -10.34 -16.10
CA ARG A 59 -25.43 -10.64 -15.64
C ARG A 59 -24.54 -9.53 -16.18
N PRO A 60 -23.80 -8.81 -15.32
CA PRO A 60 -22.87 -7.80 -15.80
C PRO A 60 -21.95 -8.46 -16.83
N GLN A 61 -21.93 -7.92 -18.05
CA GLN A 61 -21.16 -8.51 -19.13
C GLN A 61 -19.67 -8.23 -18.89
N VAL A 62 -18.95 -9.24 -18.40
CA VAL A 62 -17.50 -9.19 -18.23
C VAL A 62 -16.84 -9.14 -19.62
N PRO A 63 -15.99 -8.15 -19.92
CA PRO A 63 -15.27 -8.11 -21.19
C PRO A 63 -14.38 -9.35 -21.34
N SER A 64 -14.48 -10.04 -22.48
CA SER A 64 -13.63 -11.19 -22.79
C SER A 64 -12.23 -10.79 -23.26
N ASP A 65 -12.08 -9.56 -23.77
CA ASP A 65 -10.78 -8.99 -24.11
C ASP A 65 -10.03 -8.50 -22.86
N LEU A 66 -8.75 -8.86 -22.76
CA LEU A 66 -7.94 -8.55 -21.59
C LEU A 66 -7.66 -7.05 -21.43
N ALA A 67 -7.53 -6.29 -22.53
CA ALA A 67 -7.26 -4.86 -22.45
C ALA A 67 -8.52 -4.10 -21.99
N GLU A 68 -9.69 -4.49 -22.49
CA GLU A 68 -10.98 -3.96 -22.03
C GLU A 68 -11.26 -4.34 -20.57
N ALA A 69 -11.00 -5.60 -20.19
CA ALA A 69 -11.13 -6.05 -18.81
C ALA A 69 -10.18 -5.30 -17.85
N ARG A 70 -8.94 -5.02 -18.28
CA ARG A 70 -7.98 -4.20 -17.52
C ARG A 70 -8.50 -2.78 -17.32
N ALA A 71 -8.97 -2.13 -18.38
CA ALA A 71 -9.50 -0.77 -18.29
C ALA A 71 -10.70 -0.69 -17.34
N ARG A 72 -11.62 -1.66 -17.40
CA ARG A 72 -12.79 -1.72 -16.51
C ARG A 72 -12.40 -2.05 -15.07
N HIS A 73 -11.45 -2.96 -14.86
CA HIS A 73 -10.88 -3.28 -13.55
C HIS A 73 -10.28 -2.04 -12.87
N ASP A 74 -9.51 -1.23 -13.62
CA ASP A 74 -8.91 0.00 -13.11
C ASP A 74 -9.97 1.07 -12.77
N GLU A 75 -11.04 1.16 -13.56
CA GLU A 75 -12.17 2.05 -13.30
C GLU A 75 -12.92 1.66 -12.02
N LEU A 76 -13.37 0.40 -11.93
CA LEU A 76 -14.08 -0.12 -10.75
C LEU A 76 -13.23 0.00 -9.50
N SER A 77 -11.93 -0.31 -9.61
CA SER A 77 -11.00 -0.17 -8.49
C SER A 77 -10.93 1.26 -7.95
N ARG A 78 -10.93 2.27 -8.83
CA ARG A 78 -10.97 3.69 -8.42
C ARG A 78 -12.31 4.07 -7.78
N LEU A 79 -13.42 3.65 -8.38
CA LEU A 79 -14.77 3.94 -7.85
C LEU A 79 -14.96 3.34 -6.46
N ILE A 80 -14.59 2.08 -6.25
CA ILE A 80 -14.71 1.38 -4.97
C ILE A 80 -13.84 2.05 -3.89
N ARG A 81 -12.59 2.42 -4.21
CA ARG A 81 -11.72 3.15 -3.27
C ARG A 81 -12.32 4.50 -2.87
N THR A 82 -12.84 5.25 -3.85
CA THR A 82 -13.49 6.54 -3.61
C THR A 82 -14.73 6.38 -2.70
N ALA A 83 -15.57 5.38 -2.98
CA ALA A 83 -16.75 5.10 -2.18
C ALA A 83 -16.40 4.68 -0.75
N ARG A 84 -15.39 3.82 -0.57
CA ARG A 84 -14.87 3.45 0.76
C ARG A 84 -14.36 4.67 1.53
N TYR A 85 -13.60 5.55 0.89
CA TYR A 85 -13.11 6.78 1.52
C TYR A 85 -14.26 7.69 1.98
N ARG A 86 -15.26 7.91 1.12
CA ARG A 86 -16.45 8.69 1.47
C ARG A 86 -17.24 8.09 2.64
N TYR A 87 -17.37 6.77 2.66
CA TYR A 87 -18.08 6.06 3.73
C TYR A 87 -17.29 6.09 5.06
N TYR A 88 -16.04 5.64 5.06
CA TYR A 88 -15.27 5.44 6.29
C TYR A 88 -14.58 6.69 6.82
N VAL A 89 -14.12 7.60 5.93
CA VAL A 89 -13.33 8.77 6.35
C VAL A 89 -14.19 10.02 6.39
N LEU A 90 -14.92 10.32 5.32
CA LEU A 90 -15.72 11.55 5.26
C LEU A 90 -17.08 11.44 5.95
N SER A 91 -17.53 10.22 6.29
CA SER A 91 -18.89 9.97 6.81
C SER A 91 -19.99 10.57 5.93
N ALA A 92 -19.75 10.61 4.61
CA ALA A 92 -20.61 11.23 3.60
C ALA A 92 -20.76 10.31 2.37
N PRO A 93 -21.40 9.14 2.53
CA PRO A 93 -21.57 8.20 1.43
C PRO A 93 -22.46 8.78 0.33
N GLU A 94 -21.99 8.66 -0.91
CA GLU A 94 -22.76 9.05 -2.11
C GLU A 94 -23.44 7.85 -2.78
N LEU A 95 -22.90 6.65 -2.58
CA LEU A 95 -23.48 5.41 -3.06
C LEU A 95 -24.26 4.75 -1.92
N SER A 96 -25.39 4.15 -2.28
CA SER A 96 -26.08 3.20 -1.41
C SER A 96 -25.30 1.89 -1.32
N ASP A 97 -25.55 1.11 -0.25
CA ASP A 97 -24.93 -0.19 -0.05
C ASP A 97 -25.14 -1.13 -1.26
N ALA A 98 -26.35 -1.11 -1.85
CA ALA A 98 -26.67 -1.95 -3.00
C ALA A 98 -25.85 -1.59 -4.26
N GLU A 99 -25.61 -0.29 -4.49
CA GLU A 99 -24.79 0.20 -5.59
C GLU A 99 -23.32 -0.13 -5.36
N PHE A 100 -22.83 0.06 -4.14
CA PHE A 100 -21.47 -0.30 -3.76
C PHE A 100 -21.22 -1.80 -3.96
N ASP A 101 -22.11 -2.65 -3.45
CA ASP A 101 -21.99 -4.09 -3.60
C ASP A 101 -22.06 -4.52 -5.08
N ALA A 102 -22.79 -3.79 -5.92
CA ALA A 102 -22.82 -4.06 -7.37
C ALA A 102 -21.46 -3.82 -8.02
N LEU A 103 -20.78 -2.72 -7.67
CA LEU A 103 -19.43 -2.43 -8.16
C LEU A 103 -18.42 -3.49 -7.70
N VAL A 104 -18.49 -3.91 -6.43
CA VAL A 104 -17.60 -4.94 -5.88
C VAL A 104 -17.82 -6.28 -6.58
N ARG A 105 -19.08 -6.71 -6.75
CA ARG A 105 -19.42 -7.94 -7.48
C ARG A 105 -18.93 -7.90 -8.93
N GLU A 106 -19.06 -6.76 -9.62
CA GLU A 106 -18.55 -6.63 -10.99
C GLU A 106 -17.02 -6.79 -11.05
N LEU A 107 -16.30 -6.19 -10.10
CA LEU A 107 -14.85 -6.31 -10.00
C LEU A 107 -14.41 -7.75 -9.70
N GLU A 108 -15.12 -8.45 -8.80
CA GLU A 108 -14.88 -9.86 -8.49
C GLU A 108 -15.04 -10.74 -9.73
N LEU A 109 -16.10 -10.53 -10.51
CA LEU A 109 -16.35 -11.29 -11.75
C LEU A 109 -15.26 -11.06 -12.79
N ILE A 110 -14.74 -9.83 -12.93
CA ILE A 110 -13.61 -9.55 -13.82
C ILE A 110 -12.35 -10.29 -13.37
N GLU A 111 -12.08 -10.35 -12.06
CA GLU A 111 -10.92 -11.06 -11.51
C GLU A 111 -11.04 -12.58 -11.57
N GLU A 112 -12.26 -13.11 -11.52
CA GLU A 112 -12.54 -14.53 -11.73
C GLU A 112 -12.27 -14.95 -13.18
N GLU A 113 -12.75 -14.16 -14.15
CA GLU A 113 -12.56 -14.45 -15.57
C GLU A 113 -11.11 -14.19 -16.04
N HIS A 114 -10.43 -13.21 -15.42
CA HIS A 114 -9.06 -12.83 -15.73
C HIS A 114 -8.16 -12.89 -14.47
N PRO A 115 -7.72 -14.07 -14.03
CA PRO A 115 -6.95 -14.24 -12.78
C PRO A 115 -5.67 -13.37 -12.69
N GLN A 116 -5.06 -13.03 -13.81
CA GLN A 116 -3.91 -12.13 -13.91
C GLN A 116 -4.19 -10.67 -13.48
N LEU A 117 -5.47 -10.28 -13.31
CA LEU A 117 -5.88 -8.97 -12.79
C LEU A 117 -5.96 -8.92 -11.27
N ARG A 118 -6.01 -10.08 -10.61
CA ARG A 118 -6.15 -10.18 -9.17
C ARG A 118 -4.83 -9.88 -8.48
N THR A 119 -4.59 -8.60 -8.21
CA THR A 119 -3.38 -8.11 -7.55
C THR A 119 -3.62 -7.88 -6.05
N PRO A 120 -2.57 -7.92 -5.20
CA PRO A 120 -2.69 -7.57 -3.77
C PRO A 120 -3.23 -6.15 -3.51
N ALA A 121 -3.04 -5.24 -4.47
CA ALA A 121 -3.53 -3.87 -4.40
C ALA A 121 -5.02 -3.72 -4.77
N SER A 122 -5.67 -4.78 -5.29
CA SER A 122 -7.07 -4.74 -5.68
C SER A 122 -8.01 -4.57 -4.47
N PRO A 123 -9.07 -3.75 -4.55
CA PRO A 123 -10.03 -3.58 -3.46
C PRO A 123 -10.72 -4.87 -2.98
N THR A 124 -10.82 -5.89 -3.83
CA THR A 124 -11.37 -7.22 -3.47
C THR A 124 -10.45 -8.02 -2.56
N GLN A 125 -9.14 -7.77 -2.63
CA GLN A 125 -8.14 -8.42 -1.76
C GLN A 125 -7.94 -7.64 -0.45
N GLN A 126 -8.37 -6.39 -0.41
CA GLN A 126 -8.38 -5.55 0.78
C GLN A 126 -9.71 -5.74 1.53
N VAL A 127 -9.75 -6.69 2.47
CA VAL A 127 -10.89 -6.86 3.37
C VAL A 127 -11.04 -5.59 4.20
N GLY A 128 -12.27 -5.08 4.29
CA GLY A 128 -12.67 -3.80 4.90
C GLY A 128 -12.38 -3.66 6.39
N ALA A 129 -11.11 -3.79 6.77
CA ALA A 129 -10.62 -3.26 8.02
C ALA A 129 -10.62 -1.73 7.90
N PRO A 130 -11.19 -0.99 8.88
CA PRO A 130 -10.80 0.41 9.06
C PRO A 130 -9.27 0.48 9.09
N PRO A 131 -8.65 1.60 8.65
CA PRO A 131 -7.23 1.80 8.86
C PRO A 131 -6.92 1.44 10.30
N ASP A 132 -5.98 0.52 10.50
CA ASP A 132 -5.68 0.01 11.82
C ASP A 132 -5.43 1.21 12.75
N THR A 133 -6.21 1.29 13.83
CA THR A 133 -6.02 2.37 14.81
C THR A 133 -4.75 2.15 15.62
N ALA A 134 -4.21 0.93 15.57
CA ALA A 134 -2.85 0.66 15.99
C ALA A 134 -1.91 1.16 14.90
N PHE A 135 -1.06 2.12 15.26
CA PHE A 135 0.06 2.55 14.43
C PHE A 135 1.29 1.72 14.84
N PRO A 136 1.60 0.60 14.17
CA PRO A 136 2.75 -0.21 14.55
C PRO A 136 4.05 0.58 14.31
N PRO A 137 5.07 0.37 15.16
CA PRO A 137 6.35 1.03 14.98
C PRO A 137 7.06 0.49 13.73
N VAL A 138 7.65 1.39 12.95
CA VAL A 138 8.44 1.07 11.75
C VAL A 138 9.81 1.72 11.89
N THR A 139 10.86 0.92 11.79
CA THR A 139 12.23 1.44 11.73
C THR A 139 12.52 1.98 10.33
N HIS A 140 13.00 3.22 10.26
CA HIS A 140 13.40 3.84 9.01
C HIS A 140 14.64 3.14 8.43
N PRO A 141 14.70 2.92 7.10
CA PRO A 141 15.91 2.37 6.46
C PRO A 141 17.14 3.25 6.64
N GLU A 142 16.94 4.58 6.65
CA GLU A 142 17.95 5.59 6.98
C GLU A 142 17.35 6.57 8.01
N PRO A 143 18.13 7.06 9.00
CA PRO A 143 17.61 8.01 9.98
C PRO A 143 17.11 9.32 9.35
N MET A 144 15.91 9.75 9.74
CA MET A 144 15.33 11.04 9.37
C MET A 144 15.89 12.17 10.23
N LEU A 145 16.90 12.86 9.70
CA LEU A 145 17.58 13.96 10.37
C LEU A 145 16.71 15.22 10.53
N SER A 146 17.04 16.03 11.52
CA SER A 146 16.56 17.41 11.64
C SER A 146 17.53 18.39 10.98
N LEU A 147 17.06 19.61 10.74
CA LEU A 147 17.89 20.73 10.32
C LEU A 147 18.13 21.68 11.49
N ASP A 148 19.34 22.22 11.56
CA ASP A 148 19.65 23.36 12.41
C ASP A 148 18.95 24.62 11.89
N ASN A 149 18.70 25.56 12.80
CA ASN A 149 17.99 26.80 12.49
C ASN A 149 18.97 27.98 12.46
N ALA A 150 18.70 28.93 11.57
CA ALA A 150 19.30 30.26 11.56
C ALA A 150 18.17 31.30 11.52
N PHE A 151 18.18 32.24 12.45
CA PHE A 151 17.17 33.28 12.61
C PHE A 151 17.68 34.68 12.22
N SER A 152 18.98 34.80 11.96
CA SER A 152 19.63 36.05 11.55
C SER A 152 20.48 35.87 10.30
N ARG A 153 20.83 36.99 9.66
CA ARG A 153 21.70 36.98 8.48
C ARG A 153 23.11 36.53 8.88
N GLU A 154 23.56 36.95 10.05
CA GLU A 154 24.87 36.66 10.60
C GLU A 154 25.03 35.16 10.89
N GLU A 155 24.01 34.52 11.45
CA GLU A 155 24.00 33.06 11.67
C GLU A 155 24.05 32.29 10.36
N LEU A 156 23.29 32.74 9.34
CA LEU A 156 23.29 32.13 8.01
C LEU A 156 24.64 32.28 7.31
N ASP A 157 25.25 33.47 7.37
CA ASP A 157 26.58 33.73 6.80
C ASP A 157 27.65 32.88 7.50
N ALA A 158 27.57 32.74 8.83
CA ALA A 158 28.47 31.88 9.60
C ALA A 158 28.33 30.40 9.24
N TRP A 159 27.10 29.91 9.03
CA TRP A 159 26.86 28.55 8.53
C TRP A 159 27.45 28.37 7.11
N ALA A 160 27.22 29.32 6.20
CA ALA A 160 27.73 29.25 4.84
C ALA A 160 29.27 29.20 4.82
N GLU A 161 29.92 29.94 5.71
CA GLU A 161 31.38 29.92 5.85
C GLU A 161 31.90 28.57 6.37
N ARG A 162 31.25 27.97 7.37
CA ARG A 162 31.61 26.60 7.84
C ARG A 162 31.49 25.58 6.72
N VAL A 163 30.45 25.66 5.89
CA VAL A 163 30.27 24.78 4.73
C VAL A 163 31.42 24.94 3.73
N ARG A 164 31.80 26.17 3.39
CA ARG A 164 32.93 26.41 2.46
C ARG A 164 34.23 25.84 3.00
N ARG A 165 34.51 26.06 4.28
CA ARG A 165 35.72 25.55 4.95
C ARG A 165 35.80 24.02 4.93
N GLY A 166 34.71 23.33 5.27
CA GLY A 166 34.68 21.86 5.18
C GLY A 166 34.89 21.37 3.74
N LEU A 167 34.27 22.02 2.75
CA LEU A 167 34.47 21.65 1.36
C LEU A 167 35.90 21.92 0.86
N ALA A 168 36.56 22.97 1.35
CA ALA A 168 37.96 23.27 1.03
C ALA A 168 38.93 22.25 1.63
N SER A 169 38.66 21.74 2.83
CA SER A 169 39.48 20.69 3.47
C SER A 169 39.20 19.28 2.92
N GLY A 170 38.15 19.11 2.12
CA GLY A 170 37.79 17.82 1.50
C GLY A 170 37.13 16.82 2.46
N ALA A 171 36.64 17.28 3.61
CA ALA A 171 35.94 16.48 4.61
C ALA A 171 34.63 17.17 5.04
N ALA A 172 33.70 16.43 5.66
CA ALA A 172 32.51 17.07 6.19
C ALA A 172 32.89 18.03 7.35
N PRO A 173 32.27 19.22 7.48
CA PRO A 173 32.59 20.16 8.57
C PRO A 173 32.45 19.56 9.98
N GLU A 174 31.66 18.50 10.12
CA GLU A 174 31.42 17.81 11.39
C GLU A 174 32.43 16.69 11.70
N GLU A 175 33.31 16.35 10.76
CA GLU A 175 34.42 15.39 10.94
C GLU A 175 35.74 16.07 11.31
N LEU A 176 35.78 17.40 11.25
CA LEU A 176 36.97 18.23 11.45
C LEU A 176 36.89 18.96 12.79
N ASP A 177 38.03 19.11 13.45
CA ASP A 177 38.09 19.95 14.65
C ASP A 177 38.09 21.46 14.30
N GLU A 178 37.89 22.30 15.32
CA GLU A 178 37.82 23.75 15.14
C GLU A 178 39.12 24.34 14.55
N GLU A 179 40.27 23.72 14.81
CA GLU A 179 41.58 24.18 14.35
C GLU A 179 41.78 23.87 12.86
N GLU A 180 41.42 22.66 12.44
CA GLU A 180 41.45 22.21 11.05
C GLU A 180 40.48 23.01 10.16
N LEU A 181 39.27 23.30 10.65
CA LEU A 181 38.31 24.17 9.96
C LEU A 181 38.80 25.61 9.85
N ALA A 182 39.44 26.14 10.90
CA ALA A 182 39.97 27.49 10.91
C ALA A 182 41.15 27.63 9.92
N ALA A 183 41.93 26.56 9.73
CA ALA A 183 43.08 26.54 8.81
C ALA A 183 42.68 26.48 7.32
N ALA A 184 41.48 26.00 6.99
CA ALA A 184 41.00 25.92 5.62
C ALA A 184 40.72 27.32 5.02
N ASP A 185 41.24 27.59 3.83
CA ASP A 185 40.95 28.83 3.10
C ASP A 185 39.60 28.72 2.38
N PRO A 186 38.58 29.52 2.76
CA PRO A 186 37.28 29.49 2.10
C PRO A 186 37.33 29.90 0.61
N ASP A 187 38.37 30.61 0.17
CA ASP A 187 38.56 30.99 -1.23
C ASP A 187 39.08 29.82 -2.10
N ASP A 188 39.67 28.79 -1.48
CA ASP A 188 40.07 27.54 -2.14
C ASP A 188 38.89 26.55 -2.28
N ALA A 189 37.74 26.84 -1.66
CA ALA A 189 36.56 25.99 -1.74
C ALA A 189 35.97 25.95 -3.17
N PRO A 190 35.44 24.80 -3.62
CA PRO A 190 34.70 24.76 -4.88
C PRO A 190 33.47 25.68 -4.82
N ARG A 191 33.05 26.21 -5.98
CA ARG A 191 31.86 27.05 -6.06
C ARG A 191 30.63 26.30 -5.53
N VAL A 192 30.11 26.75 -4.39
CA VAL A 192 28.91 26.19 -3.76
C VAL A 192 27.65 26.79 -4.37
N VAL A 193 26.69 25.94 -4.73
CA VAL A 193 25.35 26.34 -5.16
C VAL A 193 24.35 25.83 -4.13
N TYR A 194 23.56 26.73 -3.56
CA TYR A 194 22.55 26.40 -2.56
C TYR A 194 21.19 26.21 -3.23
N GLY A 195 20.56 25.05 -3.01
CA GLY A 195 19.15 24.86 -3.27
C GLY A 195 18.34 25.54 -2.17
N CYS A 196 17.44 26.44 -2.55
CA CYS A 196 16.54 27.10 -1.60
C CYS A 196 15.12 26.55 -1.80
N GLU A 197 14.62 25.87 -0.78
CA GLU A 197 13.25 25.33 -0.75
C GLU A 197 12.46 25.98 0.39
N LEU A 198 11.13 26.09 0.23
CA LEU A 198 10.27 26.53 1.32
C LEU A 198 10.22 25.44 2.40
N LYS A 199 10.47 25.80 3.65
CA LYS A 199 10.27 24.91 4.79
C LYS A 199 8.77 24.78 5.06
N ILE A 200 8.19 23.69 4.57
CA ILE A 200 6.78 23.38 4.80
C ILE A 200 6.58 23.07 6.29
N ASP A 201 5.61 23.74 6.91
CA ASP A 201 5.20 23.46 8.28
C ASP A 201 4.13 22.38 8.27
N GLY A 202 4.57 21.14 8.45
CA GLY A 202 3.74 19.95 8.38
C GLY A 202 4.38 18.79 9.11
N VAL A 203 3.89 17.58 8.83
CA VAL A 203 4.43 16.35 9.40
C VAL A 203 5.37 15.70 8.39
N ALA A 204 6.56 15.30 8.85
CA ALA A 204 7.51 14.57 8.02
C ALA A 204 7.08 13.10 7.89
N ILE A 205 7.10 12.61 6.64
CA ILE A 205 6.72 11.25 6.26
C ILE A 205 7.87 10.63 5.47
N ASP A 206 8.19 9.37 5.78
CA ASP A 206 9.08 8.50 5.02
C ASP A 206 8.26 7.59 4.11
N LEU A 207 8.62 7.51 2.82
CA LEU A 207 7.92 6.70 1.81
C LEU A 207 8.91 5.72 1.19
N VAL A 208 8.69 4.43 1.46
CA VAL A 208 9.52 3.36 0.91
C VAL A 208 8.81 2.76 -0.30
N TYR A 209 9.42 2.87 -1.48
CA TYR A 209 8.97 2.22 -2.70
C TYR A 209 9.85 1.01 -3.02
N ARG A 210 9.22 -0.11 -3.40
CA ARG A 210 9.89 -1.32 -3.90
C ARG A 210 9.31 -1.64 -5.27
N ASP A 211 10.19 -1.79 -6.26
CA ASP A 211 9.79 -2.03 -7.66
C ASP A 211 8.78 -1.00 -8.20
N GLY A 212 8.90 0.25 -7.75
CA GLY A 212 8.00 1.35 -8.13
C GLY A 212 6.65 1.35 -7.42
N VAL A 213 6.39 0.41 -6.50
CA VAL A 213 5.16 0.31 -5.71
C VAL A 213 5.41 0.78 -4.28
N LEU A 214 4.51 1.58 -3.72
CA LEU A 214 4.59 2.00 -2.31
C LEU A 214 4.49 0.76 -1.41
N ALA A 215 5.56 0.48 -0.67
CA ALA A 215 5.65 -0.65 0.25
C ALA A 215 5.29 -0.24 1.69
N THR A 216 5.74 0.94 2.13
CA THR A 216 5.49 1.45 3.48
C THR A 216 5.51 2.97 3.49
N ALA A 217 4.65 3.58 4.31
CA ALA A 217 4.77 4.97 4.71
C ALA A 217 4.83 5.08 6.23
N ALA A 218 5.76 5.87 6.76
CA ALA A 218 5.92 6.04 8.20
C ALA A 218 6.03 7.51 8.60
N THR A 219 5.52 7.87 9.78
CA THR A 219 5.82 9.18 10.39
C THR A 219 7.28 9.26 10.79
N ARG A 220 7.82 10.45 11.04
CA ARG A 220 9.21 10.60 11.51
C ARG A 220 9.48 9.95 12.87
N GLY A 221 8.51 9.95 13.79
CA GLY A 221 8.71 9.57 15.19
C GLY A 221 9.94 10.23 15.82
N ASP A 222 10.88 9.42 16.33
CA ASP A 222 12.14 9.88 16.95
C ASP A 222 13.28 10.11 15.94
N GLY A 223 13.01 9.93 14.63
CA GLY A 223 13.98 10.01 13.55
C GLY A 223 14.60 8.65 13.17
N THR A 224 14.49 7.62 14.01
CA THR A 224 14.93 6.25 13.70
C THR A 224 13.76 5.28 13.61
N THR A 225 12.74 5.46 14.46
CA THR A 225 11.50 4.69 14.46
C THR A 225 10.31 5.62 14.38
N GLY A 226 9.45 5.36 13.41
CA GLY A 226 8.19 6.03 13.14
C GLY A 226 6.98 5.15 13.39
N GLU A 227 5.81 5.67 13.03
CA GLU A 227 4.52 4.97 13.05
C GLU A 227 4.09 4.64 11.63
N ASP A 228 3.66 3.39 11.35
CA ASP A 228 3.13 3.01 10.04
C ASP A 228 1.81 3.75 9.76
N VAL A 229 1.83 4.58 8.71
CA VAL A 229 0.70 5.36 8.24
C VAL A 229 0.41 5.09 6.76
N THR A 230 0.78 3.91 6.27
CA THR A 230 0.65 3.53 4.85
C THR A 230 -0.78 3.69 4.34
N ASN A 231 -1.76 3.20 5.10
CA ASN A 231 -3.18 3.30 4.72
C ASN A 231 -3.69 4.74 4.67
N GLN A 232 -3.18 5.62 5.54
CA GLN A 232 -3.53 7.03 5.60
C GLN A 232 -2.85 7.81 4.48
N VAL A 233 -1.61 7.48 4.13
CA VAL A 233 -0.92 8.11 2.99
C VAL A 233 -1.59 7.75 1.67
N LEU A 234 -2.11 6.52 1.53
CA LEU A 234 -2.86 6.11 0.34
C LEU A 234 -4.15 6.90 0.09
N THR A 235 -4.63 7.70 1.07
CA THR A 235 -5.79 8.58 0.87
C THR A 235 -5.41 9.99 0.37
N ILE A 236 -4.12 10.30 0.25
CA ILE A 236 -3.65 11.58 -0.27
C ILE A 236 -3.72 11.54 -1.80
N ASP A 237 -4.48 12.46 -2.38
CA ASP A 237 -4.67 12.57 -3.83
C ASP A 237 -3.34 12.86 -4.56
N SER A 238 -3.20 12.28 -5.76
CA SER A 238 -2.06 12.45 -6.67
C SER A 238 -2.19 13.68 -7.58
#